data_AF-A0A1E5GFT5-F1
#
_entry.id   AF-A0A1E5GFT5-F1
#
_cell.length_a   1.000
_cell.length_b   1.000
_cell.length_c   1.000
_cell.angle_alpha   90.00
_cell.angle_beta   90.00
_cell.angle_gamma   90.00
#
_symmetry.space_group_name_H-M   'P 1'
#
loop_
_entity.id
_entity.type
_entity.pdbx_description
1 polymer ?
#
loop_
_entity_poly.entity_id
_entity_poly.type
_entity_poly.pdbx_seq_one_letter_code
_entity_poly.pdbx_strand_id
1 'polypeptide(L)'
;MELTAQQLFEDKNYRFNNQLEELQEAQRENKKEQGFIEQLQERFYSVQQQEHTLYGRSLNEVDPEERPFFEERQDEGFHLSRKALQEFEEEQEQLTQYRKNLFEQEDSVRSDQRAFLKSEGKENLNGT
;
A
#
# COMPACT_ATOMS: atom_id res chain seq x y z
N MET A 1 40.17 -19.09 -4.50
CA MET A 1 40.37 -18.86 -3.05
C MET A 1 39.07 -19.23 -2.38
N GLU A 2 39.10 -20.21 -1.48
CA GLU A 2 37.93 -20.52 -0.64
C GLU A 2 37.81 -19.46 0.45
N LEU A 3 36.59 -19.00 0.72
CA LEU A 3 36.31 -18.04 1.78
C LEU A 3 36.56 -18.70 3.13
N THR A 4 37.06 -17.93 4.10
CA THR A 4 37.14 -18.40 5.48
C THR A 4 35.74 -18.53 6.09
N ALA A 5 35.59 -19.34 7.13
CA ALA A 5 34.32 -19.46 7.87
C ALA A 5 33.78 -18.10 8.34
N GLN A 6 34.69 -17.22 8.77
CA GLN A 6 34.35 -15.86 9.19
C GLN A 6 33.86 -14.98 8.03
N GLN A 7 34.48 -15.08 6.85
CA GLN A 7 34.01 -14.37 5.66
C GLN A 7 32.64 -14.88 5.18
N LEU A 8 32.38 -16.19 5.27
CA LEU A 8 31.07 -16.76 4.96
C LEU A 8 29.99 -16.28 5.95
N PHE A 9 30.35 -16.14 7.22
CA PHE A 9 29.46 -15.61 8.24
C PHE A 9 29.12 -14.13 7.97
N GLU A 10 30.14 -13.30 7.73
CA GLU A 10 29.97 -11.88 7.43
C GLU A 10 29.14 -11.65 6.16
N ASP A 11 29.40 -12.42 5.09
CA ASP A 11 28.62 -12.36 3.85
C ASP A 11 27.15 -12.69 4.10
N LYS A 12 26.87 -13.76 4.86
CA LYS A 12 25.48 -14.15 5.16
C LYS A 12 24.79 -13.13 6.07
N ASN A 13 25.47 -12.57 7.06
CA ASN A 13 24.90 -11.50 7.90
C ASN A 13 24.63 -10.22 7.09
N TYR A 14 25.55 -9.87 6.18
CA TYR A 14 25.38 -8.75 5.26
C TYR A 14 24.13 -8.92 4.38
N ARG A 15 23.91 -10.11 3.83
CA ARG A 15 22.69 -10.42 3.06
C ARG A 15 21.42 -10.26 3.88
N PHE A 16 21.39 -10.71 5.14
CA PHE A 16 20.24 -10.49 6.01
C PHE A 16 19.96 -9.00 6.22
N ASN A 17 21.00 -8.21 6.48
CA ASN A 17 20.83 -6.76 6.67
C ASN A 17 20.30 -6.07 5.41
N ASN A 18 20.83 -6.41 4.23
CA ASN A 18 20.34 -5.86 2.97
C ASN A 18 18.87 -6.23 2.74
N GLN A 19 18.48 -7.50 2.95
CA GLN A 19 17.10 -7.94 2.81
C GLN A 19 16.15 -7.20 3.75
N LEU A 20 16.57 -6.94 4.99
CA LEU A 20 15.77 -6.15 5.94
C LEU A 20 15.66 -4.69 5.51
N GLU A 21 16.72 -4.10 4.98
CA GLU A 21 16.71 -2.72 4.48
C GLU A 21 15.76 -2.58 3.29
N GLU A 22 15.82 -3.49 2.31
CA GLU A 22 14.91 -3.55 1.17
C GLU A 22 13.44 -3.66 1.60
N LEU A 23 13.14 -4.57 2.55
CA LEU A 23 11.78 -4.73 3.07
C LEU A 23 11.28 -3.46 3.78
N GLN A 24 12.13 -2.81 4.56
CA GLN A 24 11.78 -1.56 5.25
C GLN A 24 11.59 -0.39 4.28
N GLU A 25 12.36 -0.34 3.20
CA GLU A 25 12.16 0.62 2.13
C GLU A 25 10.82 0.40 1.44
N ALA A 26 10.51 -0.83 1.05
CA ALA A 26 9.21 -1.19 0.46
C ALA A 26 8.04 -0.84 1.39
N GLN A 27 8.16 -1.04 2.71
CA GLN A 27 7.15 -0.63 3.67
C GLN A 27 6.95 0.90 3.72
N ARG A 28 8.05 1.67 3.63
CA ARG A 28 7.99 3.15 3.58
C ARG A 28 7.34 3.63 2.30
N GLU A 29 7.65 3.00 1.17
CA GLU A 29 7.06 3.33 -0.14
C GLU A 29 5.57 3.02 -0.15
N ASN A 30 5.18 1.81 0.26
CA ASN A 30 3.78 1.43 0.38
C ASN A 30 2.99 2.39 1.29
N LYS A 31 3.58 2.84 2.41
CA LYS A 31 2.93 3.85 3.28
C LYS A 31 2.73 5.19 2.57
N LYS A 32 3.69 5.63 1.74
CA LYS A 32 3.54 6.87 0.95
C LYS A 32 2.41 6.72 -0.08
N GLU A 33 2.35 5.57 -0.73
CA GLU A 33 1.32 5.26 -1.72
C GLU A 33 -0.08 5.21 -1.11
N GLN A 34 -0.24 4.53 0.05
CA GLN A 34 -1.49 4.57 0.83
C GLN A 34 -1.94 6.02 1.11
N GLY A 35 -1.03 6.86 1.62
CA GLY A 35 -1.35 8.26 1.91
C GLY A 35 -1.63 9.11 0.66
N PHE A 36 -1.08 8.74 -0.50
CA PHE A 36 -1.38 9.38 -1.76
C PHE A 36 -2.78 9.03 -2.26
N ILE A 37 -3.17 7.76 -2.19
CA ILE A 37 -4.52 7.30 -2.55
C ILE A 37 -5.57 7.93 -1.62
N GLU A 38 -5.32 8.00 -0.31
CA GLU A 38 -6.19 8.71 0.64
C GLU A 38 -6.42 10.17 0.21
N GLN A 39 -5.36 10.90 -0.14
CA GLN A 39 -5.48 12.29 -0.62
C GLN A 39 -6.24 12.42 -1.94
N LEU A 40 -6.06 11.47 -2.87
CA LEU A 40 -6.83 11.44 -4.10
C LEU A 40 -8.32 11.19 -3.84
N GLN A 41 -8.64 10.26 -2.94
CA GLN A 41 -10.02 9.96 -2.55
C GLN A 41 -10.70 11.17 -1.90
N GLU A 42 -10.02 11.88 -1.00
CA GLU A 42 -10.53 13.12 -0.39
C GLU A 42 -10.82 14.20 -1.43
N ARG A 43 -9.90 14.40 -2.39
CA ARG A 43 -10.09 15.36 -3.49
C ARG A 43 -11.24 14.96 -4.39
N PHE A 44 -11.33 13.68 -4.72
CA PHE A 44 -12.41 13.14 -5.54
C PHE A 44 -13.76 13.40 -4.88
N TYR A 45 -13.89 13.10 -3.59
CA TYR A 45 -15.12 13.34 -2.83
C TYR A 45 -15.50 14.83 -2.79
N SER A 46 -14.53 15.73 -2.58
CA SER A 46 -14.76 17.18 -2.61
C SER A 46 -15.29 17.65 -3.97
N VAL A 47 -14.69 17.18 -5.07
CA VAL A 47 -15.14 17.51 -6.43
C VAL A 47 -16.54 16.96 -6.69
N GLN A 48 -16.80 15.72 -6.30
CA GLN A 48 -18.10 15.08 -6.47
C GLN A 48 -19.20 15.86 -5.74
N GLN A 49 -18.97 16.31 -4.50
CA GLN A 49 -19.92 17.14 -3.76
C GLN A 49 -20.22 18.47 -4.46
N GLN A 50 -19.20 19.11 -5.03
CA GLN A 50 -19.38 20.35 -5.79
C GLN A 50 -20.20 20.11 -7.05
N GLU A 51 -19.92 19.03 -7.78
CA GLU A 51 -20.68 18.61 -8.95
C GLU A 51 -22.15 18.36 -8.61
N HIS A 52 -22.43 17.58 -7.56
CA HIS A 52 -23.79 17.36 -7.06
C HIS A 52 -24.52 18.69 -6.76
N THR A 53 -23.82 19.63 -6.11
CA THR A 53 -24.40 20.93 -5.74
C THR A 53 -24.72 21.77 -6.97
N LEU A 54 -23.79 21.83 -7.93
CA LEU A 54 -23.96 22.59 -9.17
C LEU A 54 -25.07 22.00 -10.02
N TYR A 55 -25.08 20.68 -10.20
CA TYR A 55 -26.12 20.00 -10.96
C TYR A 55 -27.51 20.23 -10.35
N GLY A 56 -27.65 20.10 -9.03
CA GLY A 56 -28.92 20.36 -8.34
C GLY A 56 -29.39 21.82 -8.52
N ARG A 57 -28.48 22.79 -8.58
CA ARG A 57 -28.82 24.18 -8.90
C ARG A 57 -29.28 24.33 -10.36
N SER A 58 -28.52 23.78 -11.30
CA SER A 58 -28.82 23.86 -12.74
C SER A 58 -30.15 23.19 -13.10
N LEU A 59 -30.49 22.06 -12.47
CA LEU A 59 -31.79 21.39 -12.67
C LEU A 59 -32.99 22.30 -12.35
N ASN A 60 -32.86 23.20 -11.36
CA ASN A 60 -33.94 24.12 -11.00
C ASN A 60 -34.17 25.20 -12.06
N GLU A 61 -33.18 25.46 -12.92
CA GLU A 61 -33.25 26.42 -14.02
C GLU A 61 -33.78 25.79 -15.32
N VAL A 62 -33.82 24.45 -15.39
CA VAL A 62 -34.33 23.70 -16.55
C VAL A 62 -35.85 23.55 -16.48
N ASP A 63 -36.51 23.62 -17.64
CA ASP A 63 -37.94 23.40 -17.78
C ASP A 63 -38.33 22.00 -17.27
N PRO A 64 -39.41 21.85 -16.50
CA PRO A 64 -39.79 20.56 -15.89
C PRO A 64 -39.94 19.40 -16.88
N GLU A 65 -40.29 19.69 -18.14
CA GLU A 65 -40.45 18.69 -19.19
C GLU A 65 -39.10 18.15 -19.71
N GLU A 66 -38.02 18.92 -19.58
CA GLU A 66 -36.66 18.53 -20.01
C GLU A 66 -35.83 17.91 -18.89
N ARG A 67 -36.21 18.13 -17.62
CA ARG A 67 -35.49 17.58 -16.44
C ARG A 67 -35.22 16.07 -16.48
N PRO A 68 -36.18 15.21 -16.89
CA PRO A 68 -35.94 13.76 -16.93
C PRO A 68 -34.75 13.36 -17.82
N PHE A 69 -34.52 14.09 -18.92
CA PHE A 69 -33.39 13.83 -19.82
C PHE A 69 -32.04 14.15 -19.16
N PHE A 70 -31.98 15.19 -18.32
CA PHE A 70 -30.76 15.53 -17.58
C PHE A 70 -30.53 14.56 -16.41
N GLU A 71 -31.60 14.15 -15.71
CA GLU A 71 -31.53 13.19 -14.60
C GLU A 71 -30.96 11.84 -15.03
N GLU A 72 -31.36 11.32 -16.21
CA GLU A 72 -30.81 10.07 -16.76
C GLU A 72 -29.28 10.15 -17.01
N ARG A 73 -28.80 11.30 -17.50
CA ARG A 73 -27.35 11.54 -17.68
C ARG A 73 -26.59 11.68 -16.37
N GLN A 74 -27.23 12.24 -15.35
CA GLN A 74 -26.64 12.35 -14.02
C GLN A 74 -26.45 10.97 -13.38
N ASP A 75 -27.40 10.06 -13.59
CA ASP A 75 -27.31 8.68 -13.10
C ASP A 75 -26.10 7.94 -13.71
N GLU A 76 -25.78 8.16 -14.99
CA GLU A 76 -24.55 7.66 -15.60
C GLU A 76 -23.29 8.25 -14.93
N GLY A 77 -23.26 9.55 -14.68
CA GLY A 77 -22.16 10.22 -13.96
C GLY A 77 -21.96 9.64 -12.57
N PHE A 78 -23.04 9.42 -11.82
CA PHE A 78 -22.99 8.78 -10.50
C PHE A 78 -22.56 7.33 -10.52
N HIS A 79 -22.88 6.61 -11.60
CA HIS A 79 -22.39 5.26 -11.78
C HIS A 79 -20.87 5.26 -11.93
N LEU A 80 -20.33 6.17 -12.76
CA LEU A 80 -18.88 6.32 -12.92
C LEU A 80 -18.19 6.75 -11.62
N SER A 81 -18.77 7.69 -10.87
CA SER A 81 -18.20 8.11 -9.58
C SER A 81 -18.20 6.99 -8.55
N ARG A 82 -19.27 6.20 -8.48
CA ARG A 82 -19.33 5.01 -7.60
C ARG A 82 -18.28 3.98 -7.98
N LYS A 83 -18.07 3.76 -9.28
CA LYS A 83 -17.03 2.86 -9.77
C LYS A 83 -15.63 3.35 -9.37
N ALA A 84 -15.34 4.64 -9.54
CA ALA A 84 -14.06 5.22 -9.12
C ALA A 84 -13.82 5.08 -7.60
N LEU A 85 -14.87 5.25 -6.78
CA LEU A 85 -14.78 5.01 -5.33
C LEU A 85 -14.45 3.56 -4.99
N GLN A 86 -15.07 2.59 -5.68
CA GLN A 86 -14.76 1.17 -5.52
C GLN A 86 -13.30 0.88 -5.91
N GLU A 87 -12.81 1.45 -7.01
CA GLU A 87 -11.41 1.29 -7.43
C GLU A 87 -10.43 1.81 -6.35
N PHE A 88 -10.73 2.95 -5.70
CA PHE A 88 -9.92 3.43 -4.57
C PHE A 88 -9.94 2.49 -3.36
N GLU A 89 -11.11 1.95 -3.02
CA GLU A 89 -11.25 1.00 -1.90
C GLU A 89 -10.46 -0.29 -2.16
N GLU A 90 -10.57 -0.84 -3.38
CA GLU A 90 -9.83 -2.02 -3.81
C GLU A 90 -8.32 -1.79 -3.78
N GLU A 91 -7.85 -0.64 -4.27
CA GLU A 91 -6.42 -0.29 -4.27
C GLU A 91 -5.89 -0.13 -2.83
N GLN A 92 -6.64 0.54 -1.94
CA GLN A 92 -6.26 0.63 -0.53
C GLN A 92 -6.20 -0.73 0.17
N GLU A 93 -7.16 -1.62 -0.13
CA GLU A 93 -7.15 -2.98 0.41
C GLU A 93 -5.91 -3.75 -0.07
N GLN A 94 -5.61 -3.70 -1.36
CA GLN A 94 -4.42 -4.34 -1.93
C GLN A 94 -3.13 -3.81 -1.29
N LEU A 95 -2.99 -2.49 -1.15
CA LEU A 95 -1.84 -1.88 -0.50
C LEU A 95 -1.74 -2.30 0.97
N THR A 96 -2.86 -2.44 1.68
CA THR A 96 -2.89 -2.89 3.07
C THR A 96 -2.46 -4.35 3.21
N GLN A 97 -2.95 -5.22 2.33
CA GLN A 97 -2.52 -6.62 2.30
C GLN A 97 -1.04 -6.75 1.94
N TYR A 98 -0.58 -5.99 0.95
CA TYR A 98 0.84 -5.98 0.58
C TYR A 98 1.72 -5.54 1.76
N ARG A 99 1.32 -4.49 2.48
CA ARG A 99 2.02 -4.04 3.68
C ARG A 99 2.10 -5.10 4.77
N LYS A 100 1.02 -5.83 4.99
CA LYS A 100 0.98 -6.94 5.93
C LYS A 100 1.98 -8.03 5.53
N ASN A 101 2.01 -8.41 4.25
CA ASN A 101 2.95 -9.39 3.72
C ASN A 101 4.41 -8.92 3.90
N LEU A 102 4.70 -7.64 3.70
CA LEU A 102 6.05 -7.08 3.93
C LEU A 102 6.48 -7.21 5.39
N PHE A 103 5.58 -6.99 6.35
CA PHE A 103 5.89 -7.20 7.77
C PHE A 103 6.10 -8.67 8.11
N GLU A 104 5.28 -9.57 7.58
CA GLU A 104 5.44 -11.02 7.79
C GLU A 104 6.79 -11.51 7.22
N GLN A 105 7.21 -10.99 6.06
CA GLN A 105 8.51 -11.27 5.48
C GLN A 105 9.65 -10.71 6.34
N GLU A 106 9.54 -9.47 6.82
CA GLU A 106 10.54 -8.88 7.71
C GLU A 106 10.70 -9.71 8.99
N ASP A 107 9.59 -10.12 9.61
CA ASP A 107 9.61 -10.97 10.80
C ASP A 107 10.28 -12.33 10.54
N SER A 108 10.00 -12.94 9.39
CA SER A 108 10.67 -14.18 8.97
C SER A 108 12.18 -13.99 8.85
N VAL A 109 12.62 -12.96 8.12
CA VAL A 109 14.06 -12.66 7.93
C VAL A 109 14.72 -12.35 9.28
N ARG A 110 14.06 -11.60 10.16
CA ARG A 110 14.56 -11.32 11.52
C ARG A 110 14.66 -12.57 12.38
N SER A 111 13.74 -13.52 12.22
CA SER A 111 13.79 -14.80 12.92
C SER A 111 14.99 -15.63 12.45
N ASP A 112 15.18 -15.73 11.13
CA ASP A 112 16.28 -16.48 10.53
C ASP A 112 17.64 -15.86 10.87
N GLN A 113 17.76 -14.54 10.79
CA GLN A 113 18.96 -13.83 11.21
C GLN A 113 19.25 -14.09 12.70
N ARG A 114 18.26 -14.01 13.58
CA ARG A 114 18.43 -14.30 15.01
C ARG A 114 18.87 -15.75 15.26
N ALA A 115 18.31 -16.71 14.52
CA ALA A 115 18.72 -18.12 14.61
C ALA A 115 20.17 -18.31 14.16
N PHE A 116 20.55 -17.67 13.06
CA PHE A 116 21.90 -17.68 12.49
C PHE A 116 22.95 -17.05 13.44
N LEU A 117 22.65 -15.91 14.05
CA LEU A 117 23.53 -15.27 15.03
C LEU A 117 23.70 -16.13 16.30
N LYS A 118 22.66 -16.89 16.68
CA LYS A 118 22.72 -17.81 17.82
C LYS A 118 23.52 -19.09 17.55
N SER A 119 23.61 -19.56 16.30
CA SER A 119 24.41 -20.74 15.98
C SER A 119 25.91 -20.51 16.17
N GLU A 120 26.43 -19.32 15.84
CA GLU A 120 27.82 -18.91 16.14
C GLU A 120 28.12 -18.86 17.65
N GLY A 121 27.17 -18.36 18.44
CA GLY A 121 27.31 -18.30 19.90
C GLY A 121 27.43 -19.67 20.57
N LYS A 122 26.97 -20.75 19.90
CA LYS A 122 27.07 -22.12 20.38
C LYS A 122 28.33 -22.85 19.90
N GLU A 123 28.84 -22.53 18.71
CA GLU A 123 30.12 -23.10 18.24
C GLU A 123 31.30 -22.60 19.08
N ASN A 124 31.27 -21.34 19.52
CA ASN A 124 32.30 -20.77 20.40
C ASN A 124 32.31 -21.31 21.85
N LEU A 125 31.28 -22.05 22.29
CA LEU A 125 31.21 -22.63 23.65
C LEU A 125 31.65 -24.10 23.72
N ASN A 126 31.73 -24.79 22.58
CA ASN A 126 32.13 -26.21 22.51
C ASN A 126 33.61 -26.40 22.09
N GLY A 127 34.37 -25.30 21.98
CA GLY A 127 35.77 -25.27 21.53
C GLY A 127 36.83 -25.00 22.61
N THR A 128 36.49 -25.16 23.90
CA THR A 128 37.43 -25.10 25.04
C THR A 128 37.28 -26.33 25.91
#